data_AF-A0A520YPW2-F1
#
_entry.id   AF-A0A520YPW2-F1
#
_cell.length_a   1.000
_cell.length_b   1.000
_cell.length_c   1.000
_cell.angle_alpha   90.00
_cell.angle_beta   90.00
_cell.angle_gamma   90.00
#
_symmetry.space_group_name_H-M   'P 1'
#
loop_
_entity.id
_entity.type
_entity.pdbx_description
1 polymer ?
#
loop_
_entity_poly.entity_id
_entity_poly.type
_entity_poly.pdbx_seq_one_letter_code
_entity_poly.pdbx_strand_id
1 'polypeptide(L)'
;MPHQPFLQGIQAYWDALGQPGQPPELGESRIDAFVDLLHVTSTAAHGFRLLETLESTYAAMAVGDSSQPWRLHWALQVGEVEPFVAADLEGLIFLADTIADPEGMHRVYTLKDGMRGDLEFADLTNALRWMTAQVQRAKGELDDAQLQDIQSEASALLDDDWEKGPTSALYIVEELLDTPLFEAWDAISRGQWPLVESDGTDASVDREDGWQRRLSLWLTRRFLATRSLELPEEIGVSDMDAVHRALVDHLIDFEQAIHAGDVPRIIDQSAAGDDPTLARLALEWIDRHDSWRTAASVPAPEEQDDFAEEPPPFQHTPFTRKLLQALSGSLDRMVEQGELELDPDRKEALLIELVTAGSDARSVKHMLKKLTSTLVDSEHVEEIYPTDDQIQDRLKEDLGG
;
A
#
# COMPACT_ATOMS: atom_id res chain seq x y z
N MET A 1 1.29 -14.67 36.31
CA MET A 1 0.17 -13.70 36.38
C MET A 1 0.36 -12.60 35.31
N PRO A 2 0.41 -12.92 34.01
CA PRO A 2 0.75 -11.95 32.96
C PRO A 2 -0.40 -10.97 32.60
N HIS A 3 -1.62 -11.15 33.11
CA HIS A 3 -2.78 -10.29 32.78
C HIS A 3 -2.96 -9.06 33.68
N GLN A 4 -2.23 -8.98 34.81
CA GLN A 4 -2.48 -7.95 35.81
C GLN A 4 -2.15 -6.51 35.33
N PRO A 5 -1.04 -6.26 34.60
CA PRO A 5 -0.75 -4.92 34.07
C PRO A 5 -1.77 -4.46 33.03
N PHE A 6 -2.16 -5.36 32.12
CA PHE A 6 -3.17 -5.07 31.09
C PHE A 6 -4.52 -4.69 31.71
N LEU A 7 -4.99 -5.45 32.70
CA LEU A 7 -6.21 -5.14 33.46
C LEU A 7 -6.16 -3.79 34.17
N GLN A 8 -5.01 -3.45 34.74
CA GLN A 8 -4.80 -2.13 35.36
C GLN A 8 -4.85 -1.02 34.31
N GLY A 9 -4.30 -1.26 33.11
CA GLY A 9 -4.40 -0.35 31.97
C GLY A 9 -5.84 -0.10 31.53
N ILE A 10 -6.65 -1.16 31.40
CA ILE A 10 -8.08 -1.04 31.06
C ILE A 10 -8.80 -0.19 32.11
N GLN A 11 -8.60 -0.49 33.39
CA GLN A 11 -9.24 0.26 34.47
C GLN A 11 -8.80 1.72 34.49
N ALA A 12 -7.50 1.99 34.31
CA ALA A 12 -6.96 3.35 34.28
C ALA A 12 -7.55 4.18 33.12
N TYR A 13 -7.66 3.58 31.92
CA TYR A 13 -8.28 4.23 30.77
C TYR A 13 -9.78 4.50 31.01
N TRP A 14 -10.50 3.52 31.55
CA TRP A 14 -11.91 3.65 31.93
C TRP A 14 -12.15 4.80 32.92
N ASP A 15 -11.33 4.86 33.97
CA ASP A 15 -11.38 5.89 35.00
C ASP A 15 -11.01 7.26 34.41
N ALA A 16 -9.99 7.32 33.56
CA ALA A 16 -9.57 8.56 32.89
C ALA A 16 -10.66 9.10 31.96
N LEU A 17 -11.45 8.25 31.31
CA LEU A 17 -12.62 8.69 30.54
C LEU A 17 -13.76 9.17 31.45
N GLY A 18 -13.82 8.72 32.70
CA GLY A 18 -14.88 9.04 33.66
C GLY A 18 -16.14 8.19 33.42
N GLN A 19 -15.98 6.96 32.93
CA GLN A 19 -17.09 6.07 32.63
C GLN A 19 -17.73 5.52 33.91
N PRO A 20 -19.07 5.48 34.01
CA PRO A 20 -19.75 4.92 35.17
C PRO A 20 -19.69 3.39 35.18
N GLY A 21 -19.46 2.78 36.34
CA GLY A 21 -19.47 1.32 36.49
C GLY A 21 -18.08 0.70 36.41
N GLN A 22 -18.00 -0.52 35.86
CA GLN A 22 -16.77 -1.27 35.69
C GLN A 22 -16.49 -1.51 34.20
N PRO A 23 -15.21 -1.60 33.80
CA PRO A 23 -14.84 -1.94 32.43
C PRO A 23 -15.35 -3.35 32.03
N PRO A 24 -15.42 -3.66 30.72
CA PRO A 24 -15.83 -4.97 30.25
C PRO A 24 -15.01 -6.10 30.87
N GLU A 25 -15.67 -7.22 31.16
CA GLU A 25 -14.98 -8.43 31.64
C GLU A 25 -14.05 -8.95 30.54
N LEU A 26 -12.84 -9.37 30.92
CA LEU A 26 -11.92 -9.97 29.96
C LEU A 26 -12.49 -11.31 29.47
N GLY A 27 -12.65 -11.43 28.15
CA GLY A 27 -12.78 -12.72 27.48
C GLY A 27 -11.49 -13.53 27.51
N GLU A 28 -11.43 -14.60 26.72
CA GLU A 28 -10.24 -15.47 26.64
C GLU A 28 -9.04 -14.77 25.94
N SER A 29 -9.30 -13.69 25.21
CA SER A 29 -8.35 -12.96 24.37
C SER A 29 -8.16 -11.50 24.85
N ARG A 30 -6.90 -11.02 24.83
CA ARG A 30 -6.58 -9.63 25.20
C ARG A 30 -7.03 -8.64 24.14
N ILE A 31 -6.90 -9.00 22.86
CA ILE A 31 -7.33 -8.13 21.77
C ILE A 31 -8.84 -7.98 21.79
N ASP A 32 -9.60 -9.05 22.02
CA ASP A 32 -11.07 -8.98 22.09
C ASP A 32 -11.52 -8.02 23.20
N ALA A 33 -10.92 -8.13 24.39
CA ALA A 33 -11.24 -7.22 25.49
C ALA A 33 -10.84 -5.76 25.23
N PHE A 34 -9.76 -5.53 24.48
CA PHE A 34 -9.36 -4.19 24.05
C PHE A 34 -10.34 -3.62 23.02
N VAL A 35 -10.76 -4.42 22.04
CA VAL A 35 -11.77 -4.05 21.04
C VAL A 35 -13.12 -3.76 21.72
N ASP A 36 -13.55 -4.60 22.65
CA ASP A 36 -14.76 -4.38 23.44
C ASP A 36 -14.70 -3.09 24.24
N LEU A 37 -13.55 -2.79 24.86
CA LEU A 37 -13.32 -1.53 25.57
C LEU A 37 -13.50 -0.32 24.63
N LEU A 38 -12.90 -0.35 23.44
CA LEU A 38 -13.04 0.72 22.45
C LEU A 38 -14.49 0.85 21.96
N HIS A 39 -15.19 -0.28 21.79
CA HIS A 39 -16.59 -0.30 21.38
C HIS A 39 -17.49 0.38 22.42
N VAL A 40 -17.41 -0.05 23.69
CA VAL A 40 -18.26 0.49 24.77
C VAL A 40 -17.91 1.93 25.14
N THR A 41 -16.67 2.37 24.91
CA THR A 41 -16.22 3.75 25.17
C THR A 41 -16.25 4.68 23.96
N SER A 42 -16.74 4.21 22.82
CA SER A 42 -16.74 4.93 21.53
C SER A 42 -17.40 6.32 21.54
N THR A 43 -18.33 6.56 22.47
CA THR A 43 -19.04 7.84 22.62
C THR A 43 -18.45 8.75 23.69
N ALA A 44 -17.39 8.31 24.38
CA ALA A 44 -16.72 9.09 25.40
C ALA A 44 -15.99 10.30 24.78
N ALA A 45 -16.09 11.46 25.43
CA ALA A 45 -15.28 12.61 25.05
C ALA A 45 -13.78 12.28 25.18
N HIS A 46 -12.99 12.65 24.17
CA HIS A 46 -11.55 12.35 24.07
C HIS A 46 -11.21 10.85 23.96
N GLY A 47 -12.23 9.98 23.86
CA GLY A 47 -12.04 8.55 23.73
C GLY A 47 -11.56 8.14 22.35
N PHE A 48 -10.87 7.01 22.34
CA PHE A 48 -10.56 6.24 21.13
C PHE A 48 -11.77 5.38 20.76
N ARG A 49 -11.96 5.17 19.46
CA ARG A 49 -13.03 4.36 18.90
C ARG A 49 -12.51 3.55 17.72
N LEU A 50 -13.12 2.40 17.47
CA LEU A 50 -12.84 1.60 16.28
C LEU A 50 -13.12 2.44 15.02
N LEU A 51 -12.26 2.30 14.01
CA LEU A 51 -12.49 2.87 12.70
C LEU A 51 -13.47 1.97 11.97
N GLU A 52 -14.57 2.54 11.47
CA GLU A 52 -15.53 1.81 10.67
C GLU A 52 -14.90 1.46 9.31
N THR A 53 -14.74 0.16 9.05
CA THR A 53 -14.28 -0.35 7.76
C THR A 53 -15.47 -0.69 6.86
N LEU A 54 -15.23 -0.77 5.55
CA LEU A 54 -16.27 -1.12 4.58
C LEU A 54 -16.42 -2.63 4.55
N GLU A 55 -17.65 -3.16 4.62
CA GLU A 55 -17.89 -4.61 4.52
C GLU A 55 -17.38 -5.21 3.20
N SER A 56 -17.47 -4.44 2.11
CA SER A 56 -16.94 -4.82 0.80
C SER A 56 -16.09 -3.70 0.22
N THR A 57 -14.82 -3.99 -0.01
CA THR A 57 -13.83 -3.03 -0.55
C THR A 57 -13.57 -3.26 -2.04
N TYR A 58 -13.76 -4.48 -2.52
CA TYR A 58 -13.40 -4.89 -3.87
C TYR A 58 -14.21 -4.18 -4.97
N ALA A 59 -15.51 -3.97 -4.78
CA ALA A 59 -16.34 -3.31 -5.81
C ALA A 59 -15.87 -1.87 -6.05
N ALA A 60 -15.70 -1.09 -4.98
CA ALA A 60 -15.19 0.28 -5.04
C ALA A 60 -13.76 0.34 -5.58
N MET A 61 -12.90 -0.61 -5.17
CA MET A 61 -11.55 -0.76 -5.69
C MET A 61 -11.53 -1.02 -7.20
N ALA A 62 -12.33 -1.97 -7.65
CA ALA A 62 -12.38 -2.41 -9.03
C ALA A 62 -12.81 -1.30 -10.00
N VAL A 63 -13.80 -0.49 -9.59
CA VAL A 63 -14.33 0.61 -10.40
C VAL A 63 -13.54 1.92 -10.24
N GLY A 64 -12.54 1.95 -9.35
CA GLY A 64 -11.71 3.13 -9.09
C GLY A 64 -12.44 4.27 -8.39
N ASP A 65 -13.31 3.97 -7.42
CA ASP A 65 -14.07 4.99 -6.71
C ASP A 65 -13.21 5.85 -5.77
N SER A 66 -12.99 7.12 -6.10
CA SER A 66 -12.21 8.03 -5.24
C SER A 66 -12.95 8.56 -4.00
N SER A 67 -14.23 8.21 -3.80
CA SER A 67 -15.05 8.76 -2.71
C SER A 67 -14.67 8.23 -1.32
N GLN A 68 -14.06 7.05 -1.25
CA GLN A 68 -13.69 6.36 -0.03
C GLN A 68 -12.25 5.80 -0.16
N PRO A 69 -11.47 5.72 0.94
CA PRO A 69 -10.13 5.14 0.92
C PRO A 69 -10.20 3.61 0.95
N TRP A 70 -10.90 2.98 -0.01
CA TRP A 70 -11.07 1.52 -0.08
C TRP A 70 -9.73 0.76 -0.08
N ARG A 71 -8.65 1.37 -0.59
CA ARG A 71 -7.31 0.76 -0.59
C ARG A 71 -6.81 0.50 0.82
N LEU A 72 -6.99 1.48 1.70
CA LEU A 72 -6.65 1.34 3.11
C LEU A 72 -7.54 0.28 3.75
N HIS A 73 -8.86 0.35 3.55
CA HIS A 73 -9.78 -0.60 4.18
C HIS A 73 -9.51 -2.04 3.74
N TRP A 74 -9.18 -2.24 2.46
CA TRP A 74 -8.77 -3.53 1.93
C TRP A 74 -7.46 -4.02 2.57
N ALA A 75 -6.44 -3.17 2.64
CA ALA A 75 -5.16 -3.52 3.27
C ALA A 75 -5.34 -3.86 4.76
N LEU A 76 -6.18 -3.12 5.49
CA LEU A 76 -6.50 -3.40 6.90
C LEU A 76 -7.19 -4.77 7.08
N GLN A 77 -8.14 -5.09 6.20
CA GLN A 77 -8.85 -6.37 6.22
C GLN A 77 -7.89 -7.54 5.94
N VAL A 78 -7.08 -7.43 4.88
CA VAL A 78 -6.13 -8.48 4.52
C VAL A 78 -4.98 -8.57 5.54
N GLY A 79 -4.58 -7.47 6.16
CA GLY A 79 -3.57 -7.43 7.22
C GLY A 79 -4.04 -8.08 8.53
N GLU A 80 -5.35 -8.29 8.69
CA GLU A 80 -5.97 -8.78 9.92
C GLU A 80 -5.59 -7.88 11.11
N VAL A 81 -5.78 -6.57 10.98
CA VAL A 81 -5.55 -5.59 12.05
C VAL A 81 -6.86 -4.95 12.50
N GLU A 82 -6.92 -4.53 13.76
CA GLU A 82 -8.03 -3.77 14.31
C GLU A 82 -7.69 -2.27 14.28
N PRO A 83 -8.27 -1.50 13.35
CA PRO A 83 -8.00 -0.08 13.23
C PRO A 83 -8.83 0.73 14.22
N PHE A 84 -8.21 1.72 14.87
CA PHE A 84 -8.90 2.64 15.77
C PHE A 84 -8.31 4.05 15.71
N VAL A 85 -9.11 5.03 16.12
CA VAL A 85 -8.82 6.46 15.98
C VAL A 85 -9.26 7.24 17.21
N ALA A 86 -8.70 8.43 17.42
CA ALA A 86 -9.21 9.41 18.37
C ALA A 86 -9.54 10.72 17.64
N ALA A 87 -10.64 11.37 18.02
CA ALA A 87 -11.08 12.60 17.37
C ALA A 87 -10.06 13.75 17.52
N ASP A 88 -9.31 13.77 18.61
CA ASP A 88 -8.32 14.81 18.91
C ASP A 88 -6.95 14.58 18.22
N LEU A 89 -6.80 13.47 17.49
CA LEU A 89 -5.58 13.06 16.79
C LEU A 89 -5.86 12.92 15.28
N GLU A 90 -6.17 14.05 14.65
CA GLU A 90 -6.55 14.09 13.23
C GLU A 90 -5.46 13.49 12.32
N GLY A 91 -5.89 12.65 11.38
CA GLY A 91 -5.00 11.98 10.41
C GLY A 91 -4.22 10.79 10.96
N LEU A 92 -4.33 10.46 12.25
CA LEU A 92 -3.65 9.34 12.88
C LEU A 92 -4.58 8.14 13.07
N ILE A 93 -4.20 7.00 12.50
CA ILE A 93 -4.89 5.72 12.64
C ILE A 93 -3.99 4.78 13.41
N PHE A 94 -4.52 4.10 14.41
CA PHE A 94 -3.81 3.09 15.17
C PHE A 94 -4.21 1.71 14.66
N LEU A 95 -3.24 0.81 14.53
CA LEU A 95 -3.43 -0.55 14.05
C LEU A 95 -3.02 -1.51 15.16
N ALA A 96 -3.98 -2.20 15.77
CA ALA A 96 -3.67 -3.26 16.73
C ALA A 96 -3.61 -4.61 16.01
N ASP A 97 -2.56 -5.38 16.26
CA ASP A 97 -2.43 -6.73 15.74
C ASP A 97 -3.49 -7.66 16.35
N THR A 98 -4.29 -8.33 15.51
CA THR A 98 -5.21 -9.38 15.97
C THR A 98 -4.48 -10.66 16.37
N ILE A 99 -3.33 -10.90 15.74
CA ILE A 99 -2.45 -12.05 15.96
C ILE A 99 -1.27 -11.58 16.81
N ALA A 100 -1.10 -12.21 17.97
CA ALA A 100 0.02 -11.90 18.84
C ALA A 100 1.36 -12.32 18.22
N ASP A 101 2.42 -11.60 18.58
CA ASP A 101 3.79 -11.99 18.25
C ASP A 101 4.23 -13.27 18.99
N PRO A 102 5.42 -13.83 18.73
CA PRO A 102 5.89 -15.07 19.36
C PRO A 102 6.00 -14.99 20.89
N GLU A 103 6.04 -13.79 21.48
CA GLU A 103 6.04 -13.57 22.92
C GLU A 103 4.61 -13.47 23.50
N GLY A 104 3.59 -13.53 22.64
CA GLY A 104 2.19 -13.40 23.01
C GLY A 104 1.72 -11.95 23.17
N MET A 105 2.41 -11.00 22.53
CA MET A 105 2.08 -9.58 22.59
C MET A 105 1.36 -9.10 21.33
N HIS A 106 0.25 -8.40 21.52
CA HIS A 106 -0.45 -7.69 20.43
C HIS A 106 0.13 -6.29 20.32
N ARG A 107 0.93 -6.07 19.28
CA ARG A 107 1.59 -4.81 19.01
C ARG A 107 0.58 -3.79 18.47
N VAL A 108 0.90 -2.51 18.65
CA VAL A 108 0.09 -1.41 18.13
C VAL A 108 0.98 -0.44 17.38
N TYR A 109 0.63 -0.16 16.14
CA TYR A 109 1.35 0.79 15.28
C TYR A 109 0.47 1.98 14.97
N THR A 110 1.05 2.98 14.32
CA THR A 110 0.30 4.07 13.75
C THR A 110 0.52 4.20 12.26
N LEU A 111 -0.52 4.62 11.56
CA LEU A 111 -0.46 5.17 10.22
C LEU A 111 -0.83 6.64 10.27
N LYS A 112 -0.10 7.45 9.50
CA LYS A 112 -0.37 8.85 9.28
C LYS A 112 -0.30 9.14 7.79
N ASP A 113 -1.40 9.66 7.24
CA ASP A 113 -1.51 9.99 5.82
C ASP A 113 -1.13 8.83 4.87
N GLY A 114 -1.44 7.59 5.27
CA GLY A 114 -1.14 6.37 4.51
C GLY A 114 0.29 5.84 4.65
N MET A 115 1.11 6.47 5.49
CA MET A 115 2.49 6.07 5.79
C MET A 115 2.62 5.61 7.24
N ARG A 116 3.69 4.89 7.58
CA ARG A 116 4.06 4.59 8.98
C ARG A 116 4.13 5.88 9.80
N GLY A 117 3.42 5.87 10.92
CA GLY A 117 3.44 6.94 11.92
C GLY A 117 4.58 6.78 12.92
N ASP A 118 4.75 7.78 13.76
CA ASP A 118 5.88 7.86 14.71
C ASP A 118 5.66 7.07 16.01
N LEU A 119 4.46 6.50 16.20
CA LEU A 119 4.09 5.80 17.43
C LEU A 119 3.96 4.29 17.20
N GLU A 120 4.66 3.56 18.04
CA GLU A 120 4.72 2.11 18.07
C GLU A 120 4.71 1.64 19.53
N PHE A 121 3.93 0.61 19.82
CA PHE A 121 3.79 0.05 21.16
C PHE A 121 3.98 -1.46 21.08
N ALA A 122 4.91 -1.97 21.90
CA ALA A 122 5.21 -3.41 21.95
C ALA A 122 4.01 -4.26 22.42
N ASP A 123 3.06 -3.67 23.15
CA ASP A 123 1.85 -4.36 23.57
C ASP A 123 0.66 -3.39 23.83
N LEU A 124 -0.54 -3.96 23.99
CA LEU A 124 -1.76 -3.23 24.35
C LEU A 124 -1.69 -2.53 25.71
N THR A 125 -0.83 -2.97 26.64
CA THR A 125 -0.70 -2.33 27.96
C THR A 125 -0.05 -0.96 27.82
N ASN A 126 1.03 -0.89 27.03
CA ASN A 126 1.73 0.35 26.72
C ASN A 126 0.85 1.29 25.87
N ALA A 127 0.11 0.74 24.90
CA ALA A 127 -0.88 1.51 24.15
C ALA A 127 -1.94 2.13 25.08
N LEU A 128 -2.54 1.34 25.97
CA LEU A 128 -3.53 1.82 26.95
C LEU A 128 -2.94 2.87 27.90
N ARG A 129 -1.68 2.70 28.33
CA ARG A 129 -0.99 3.68 29.17
C ARG A 129 -0.90 5.04 28.48
N TRP A 130 -0.50 5.05 27.21
CA TRP A 130 -0.40 6.29 26.43
C TRP A 130 -1.78 6.87 26.09
N MET A 131 -2.75 6.03 25.71
CA MET A 131 -4.14 6.46 25.45
C MET A 131 -4.75 7.13 26.69
N THR A 132 -4.51 6.57 27.88
CA THR A 132 -4.94 7.15 29.16
C THR A 132 -4.33 8.53 29.38
N ALA A 133 -3.02 8.67 29.16
CA ALA A 133 -2.33 9.95 29.26
C ALA A 133 -2.87 10.98 28.27
N GLN A 134 -3.21 10.55 27.05
CA GLN A 134 -3.83 11.44 26.05
C GLN A 134 -5.19 11.97 26.49
N VAL A 135 -6.05 11.11 27.05
CA VAL A 135 -7.34 11.52 27.61
C VAL A 135 -7.13 12.53 28.74
N GLN A 136 -6.20 12.26 29.66
CA GLN A 136 -5.89 13.15 30.78
C GLN A 136 -5.34 14.50 30.30
N ARG A 137 -4.48 14.50 29.29
CA ARG A 137 -3.95 15.72 28.65
C ARG A 137 -5.06 16.53 27.98
N ALA A 138 -5.96 15.87 27.25
CA ALA A 138 -7.12 16.54 26.64
C ALA A 138 -8.07 17.15 27.70
N LYS A 139 -8.16 16.57 28.89
CA LYS A 139 -8.90 17.10 30.05
C LYS A 139 -8.14 18.19 30.83
N GLY A 140 -6.88 18.46 30.49
CA GLY A 140 -6.01 19.41 31.20
C GLY A 140 -5.45 18.91 32.54
N GLU A 141 -5.48 17.59 32.77
CA GLU A 141 -4.93 16.93 33.96
C GLU A 141 -3.43 16.64 33.81
N LEU A 142 -2.94 16.55 32.56
CA LEU A 142 -1.52 16.43 32.20
C LEU A 142 -1.13 17.55 31.23
N ASP A 143 0.12 18.00 31.33
CA ASP A 143 0.74 18.89 30.34
C ASP A 143 1.47 18.12 29.22
N ASP A 144 1.90 18.86 28.19
CA ASP A 144 2.57 18.28 27.02
C ASP A 144 3.93 17.63 27.35
N ALA A 145 4.63 18.14 28.37
CA ALA A 145 5.92 17.57 28.78
C ALA A 145 5.71 16.21 29.46
N GLN A 146 4.71 16.11 30.34
CA GLN A 146 4.34 14.86 30.99
C GLN A 146 3.84 13.83 29.97
N LEU A 147 3.05 14.25 28.97
CA LEU A 147 2.62 13.37 27.89
C LEU A 147 3.83 12.83 27.10
N GLN A 148 4.80 13.68 26.79
CA GLN A 148 6.01 13.29 26.07
C GLN A 148 6.87 12.29 26.87
N ASP A 149 6.97 12.48 28.18
CA ASP A 149 7.68 11.55 29.07
C ASP A 149 6.99 10.17 29.06
N ILE A 150 5.65 10.15 29.22
CA ILE A 150 4.87 8.90 29.16
C ILE A 150 4.99 8.24 27.80
N GLN A 151 4.96 9.00 26.71
CA GLN A 151 5.17 8.48 25.36
C GLN A 151 6.55 7.85 25.23
N SER A 152 7.59 8.51 25.71
CA SER A 152 8.97 7.99 25.64
C SER A 152 9.15 6.69 26.43
N GLU A 153 8.38 6.50 27.50
CA GLU A 153 8.40 5.26 28.30
C GLU A 153 7.51 4.14 27.74
N ALA A 154 6.38 4.49 27.11
CA ALA A 154 5.40 3.53 26.61
C ALA A 154 5.67 3.09 25.17
N SER A 155 6.14 4.02 24.33
CA SER A 155 6.50 3.70 22.95
C SER A 155 7.82 2.94 22.88
N ALA A 156 7.96 2.11 21.85
CA ALA A 156 9.18 1.38 21.55
C ALA A 156 9.42 1.40 20.05
N LEU A 157 10.68 1.46 19.63
CA LEU A 157 11.03 1.23 18.23
C LEU A 157 10.99 -0.28 17.96
N LEU A 158 10.04 -0.72 17.15
CA LEU A 158 9.87 -2.11 16.74
C LEU A 158 10.64 -2.31 15.41
N ASP A 159 11.90 -2.71 15.53
CA ASP A 159 12.80 -3.05 14.40
C ASP A 159 13.47 -4.42 14.63
N ASP A 160 12.65 -5.39 15.03
CA ASP A 160 13.04 -6.78 15.21
C ASP A 160 12.71 -7.63 13.97
N ASP A 161 13.09 -8.91 14.01
CA ASP A 161 12.89 -9.81 12.87
C ASP A 161 11.40 -10.10 12.58
N TRP A 162 10.52 -9.88 13.58
CA TRP A 162 9.07 -10.01 13.38
C TRP A 162 8.53 -8.88 12.48
N GLU A 163 9.03 -7.65 12.66
CA GLU A 163 8.67 -6.49 11.84
C GLU A 163 9.27 -6.48 10.44
N LYS A 164 10.46 -7.06 10.26
CA LYS A 164 11.21 -6.96 9.00
C LYS A 164 10.63 -7.75 7.84
N GLY A 165 9.61 -8.56 8.09
CA GLY A 165 9.08 -9.49 7.11
C GLY A 165 7.57 -9.65 7.18
N PRO A 166 7.03 -10.54 6.33
CA PRO A 166 5.59 -10.74 6.18
C PRO A 166 4.94 -11.38 7.43
N THR A 167 5.70 -11.67 8.47
CA THR A 167 5.17 -12.01 9.79
C THR A 167 4.44 -10.86 10.46
N SER A 168 4.87 -9.61 10.25
CA SER A 168 4.21 -8.41 10.80
C SER A 168 2.99 -8.03 9.97
N ALA A 169 1.91 -7.66 10.67
CA ALA A 169 0.70 -7.16 10.02
C ALA A 169 0.93 -5.78 9.41
N LEU A 170 1.71 -4.92 10.09
CA LEU A 170 2.06 -3.59 9.57
C LEU A 170 2.81 -3.72 8.25
N TYR A 171 3.81 -4.61 8.19
CA TYR A 171 4.53 -4.89 6.94
C TYR A 171 3.57 -5.26 5.81
N ILE A 172 2.60 -6.14 6.07
CA ILE A 172 1.61 -6.53 5.07
C ILE A 172 0.73 -5.35 4.65
N VAL A 173 0.24 -4.56 5.60
CA VAL A 173 -0.59 -3.37 5.31
C VAL A 173 0.18 -2.39 4.43
N GLU A 174 1.42 -2.06 4.78
CA GLU A 174 2.28 -1.15 4.02
C GLU A 174 2.51 -1.66 2.61
N GLU A 175 2.85 -2.94 2.47
CA GLU A 175 3.14 -3.53 1.17
C GLU A 175 1.90 -3.65 0.27
N LEU A 176 0.72 -3.92 0.84
CA LEU A 176 -0.54 -3.87 0.08
C LEU A 176 -0.91 -2.43 -0.31
N LEU A 177 -0.66 -1.46 0.59
CA LEU A 177 -0.80 -0.03 0.30
C LEU A 177 0.22 0.49 -0.72
N ASP A 178 1.29 -0.26 -1.03
CA ASP A 178 2.24 0.07 -2.09
C ASP A 178 1.99 -0.73 -3.37
N THR A 179 1.29 -1.87 -3.26
CA THR A 179 1.00 -2.76 -4.38
C THR A 179 0.01 -2.12 -5.37
N PRO A 180 0.32 -2.07 -6.69
CA PRO A 180 -0.47 -1.36 -7.68
C PRO A 180 -1.69 -2.17 -8.19
N LEU A 181 -2.36 -2.92 -7.30
CA LEU A 181 -3.42 -3.85 -7.70
C LEU A 181 -4.62 -3.11 -8.32
N PHE A 182 -4.96 -1.96 -7.76
CA PHE A 182 -6.10 -1.18 -8.24
C PHE A 182 -5.81 -0.47 -9.56
N GLU A 183 -4.58 0.04 -9.77
CA GLU A 183 -4.19 0.60 -11.06
C GLU A 183 -4.17 -0.48 -12.13
N ALA A 184 -3.85 -1.73 -11.78
CA ALA A 184 -3.99 -2.85 -12.70
C ALA A 184 -5.46 -3.06 -13.10
N TRP A 185 -6.42 -2.92 -12.17
CA TRP A 185 -7.88 -2.97 -12.45
C TRP A 185 -8.34 -1.93 -13.43
N ASP A 186 -7.90 -0.70 -13.24
CA ASP A 186 -8.22 0.37 -14.17
C ASP A 186 -7.46 0.22 -15.51
N ALA A 187 -6.22 -0.29 -15.49
CA ALA A 187 -5.41 -0.52 -16.69
C ALA A 187 -6.02 -1.55 -17.65
N ILE A 188 -6.67 -2.60 -17.13
CA ILE A 188 -7.39 -3.58 -17.96
C ILE A 188 -8.47 -2.91 -18.80
N SER A 189 -9.19 -1.91 -18.26
CA SER A 189 -10.22 -1.18 -19.03
C SER A 189 -9.67 -0.49 -20.28
N ARG A 190 -8.35 -0.35 -20.39
CA ARG A 190 -7.64 0.25 -21.51
C ARG A 190 -6.80 -0.76 -22.30
N GLY A 191 -6.88 -2.05 -21.96
CA GLY A 191 -6.01 -3.09 -22.50
C GLY A 191 -4.53 -2.89 -22.18
N GLN A 192 -4.23 -2.22 -21.07
CA GLN A 192 -2.88 -1.99 -20.59
C GLN A 192 -2.57 -2.92 -19.43
N TRP A 193 -1.30 -3.22 -19.21
CA TRP A 193 -0.84 -3.90 -18.01
C TRP A 193 0.44 -3.25 -17.48
N PRO A 194 0.49 -2.83 -16.21
CA PRO A 194 1.72 -2.31 -15.64
C PRO A 194 2.78 -3.42 -15.59
N LEU A 195 4.00 -3.14 -16.03
CA LEU A 195 5.12 -4.03 -15.75
C LEU A 195 5.40 -3.98 -14.25
N VAL A 196 5.26 -5.13 -13.59
CA VAL A 196 5.55 -5.31 -12.17
C VAL A 196 6.60 -6.40 -12.06
N GLU A 197 7.72 -6.10 -11.41
CA GLU A 197 8.75 -7.09 -11.15
C GLU A 197 8.24 -8.06 -10.09
N SER A 198 8.44 -9.35 -10.35
CA SER A 198 8.28 -10.41 -9.36
C SER A 198 9.51 -10.38 -8.45
N ASP A 199 9.31 -10.41 -7.12
CA ASP A 199 10.42 -10.65 -6.18
C ASP A 199 11.02 -12.07 -6.34
N GLY A 200 10.30 -12.97 -7.02
CA GLY A 200 10.76 -14.31 -7.38
C GLY A 200 10.80 -15.26 -6.18
N THR A 201 10.12 -14.87 -5.10
CA THR A 201 10.08 -15.64 -3.86
C THR A 201 9.05 -16.77 -3.94
N ASP A 202 9.37 -17.89 -3.31
CA ASP A 202 8.44 -19.01 -3.16
C ASP A 202 7.33 -18.65 -2.16
N ALA A 203 6.14 -19.19 -2.36
CA ALA A 203 5.03 -19.02 -1.42
C ALA A 203 5.39 -19.65 -0.07
N SER A 204 5.20 -18.89 1.02
CA SER A 204 5.26 -19.45 2.36
C SER A 204 4.00 -20.28 2.62
N VAL A 205 4.10 -21.61 2.46
CA VAL A 205 3.02 -22.56 2.74
C VAL A 205 2.88 -22.94 4.21
N ASP A 206 3.72 -22.38 5.08
CA ASP A 206 3.67 -22.64 6.51
C ASP A 206 2.40 -22.07 7.14
N ARG A 207 1.59 -22.94 7.74
CA ARG A 207 0.27 -22.64 8.33
C ARG A 207 0.34 -22.12 9.77
N GLU A 208 1.48 -21.56 10.17
CA GLU A 208 1.62 -20.80 11.41
C GLU A 208 0.74 -19.54 11.42
N ASP A 209 0.59 -18.91 12.58
CA ASP A 209 -0.26 -17.72 12.75
C ASP A 209 0.05 -16.64 11.70
N GLY A 210 -0.99 -16.07 11.10
CA GLY A 210 -0.90 -15.06 10.05
C GLY A 210 -0.52 -15.60 8.67
N TRP A 211 -0.60 -16.91 8.43
CA TRP A 211 -0.30 -17.49 7.11
C TRP A 211 -1.19 -16.96 5.99
N GLN A 212 -2.46 -16.63 6.27
CA GLN A 212 -3.42 -16.20 5.25
C GLN A 212 -3.09 -14.80 4.72
N ARG A 213 -2.81 -13.84 5.62
CA ARG A 213 -2.31 -12.52 5.24
C ARG A 213 -0.98 -12.59 4.47
N ARG A 214 -0.04 -13.45 4.87
CA ARG A 214 1.22 -13.70 4.12
C ARG A 214 0.96 -14.21 2.72
N LEU A 215 0.12 -15.23 2.60
CA LEU A 215 -0.26 -15.81 1.32
C LEU A 215 -0.98 -14.79 0.44
N SER A 216 -1.86 -13.97 1.01
CA SER A 216 -2.61 -12.93 0.29
C SER A 216 -1.69 -11.88 -0.34
N LEU A 217 -0.69 -11.40 0.41
CA LEU A 217 0.32 -10.49 -0.13
C LEU A 217 1.11 -11.15 -1.26
N TRP A 218 1.59 -12.39 -1.04
CA TRP A 218 2.34 -13.13 -2.05
C TRP A 218 1.53 -13.35 -3.33
N LEU A 219 0.27 -13.83 -3.21
CA LEU A 219 -0.62 -14.05 -4.35
C LEU A 219 -0.86 -12.76 -5.13
N THR A 220 -1.09 -11.65 -4.43
CA THR A 220 -1.33 -10.36 -5.09
C THR A 220 -0.11 -9.91 -5.90
N ARG A 221 1.10 -9.96 -5.31
CA ARG A 221 2.34 -9.59 -6.00
C ARG A 221 2.64 -10.52 -7.17
N ARG A 222 2.52 -11.83 -6.95
CA ARG A 222 2.75 -12.86 -7.97
C ARG A 222 1.80 -12.66 -9.16
N PHE A 223 0.51 -12.49 -8.88
CA PHE A 223 -0.50 -12.24 -9.88
C PHE A 223 -0.20 -10.99 -10.72
N LEU A 224 0.23 -9.90 -10.09
CA LEU A 224 0.59 -8.67 -10.82
C LEU A 224 1.79 -8.86 -11.77
N ALA A 225 2.74 -9.70 -11.39
CA ALA A 225 3.91 -9.99 -12.21
C ALA A 225 3.64 -11.01 -13.33
N THR A 226 2.86 -12.06 -13.06
CA THR A 226 2.66 -13.19 -14.00
C THR A 226 1.35 -13.12 -14.77
N ARG A 227 0.36 -12.37 -14.27
CA ARG A 227 -1.03 -12.33 -14.75
C ARG A 227 -1.76 -13.67 -14.61
N SER A 228 -1.25 -14.55 -13.76
CA SER A 228 -1.76 -15.89 -13.54
C SER A 228 -1.84 -16.15 -12.05
N LEU A 229 -2.97 -16.71 -11.58
CA LEU A 229 -3.12 -17.09 -10.19
C LEU A 229 -2.68 -18.55 -10.02
N GLU A 230 -1.59 -18.72 -9.29
CA GLU A 230 -1.04 -20.03 -8.93
C GLU A 230 -1.14 -20.21 -7.42
N LEU A 231 -2.14 -20.97 -6.96
CA LEU A 231 -2.22 -21.37 -5.55
C LEU A 231 -1.20 -22.49 -5.27
N PRO A 232 -0.53 -22.48 -4.10
CA PRO A 232 0.30 -23.60 -3.67
C PRO A 232 -0.50 -24.91 -3.60
N GLU A 233 0.10 -26.03 -4.00
CA GLU A 233 -0.59 -27.33 -4.10
C GLU A 233 -1.21 -27.79 -2.77
N GLU A 234 -0.60 -27.37 -1.65
CA GLU A 234 -1.02 -27.73 -0.29
C GLU A 234 -2.14 -26.84 0.27
N ILE A 235 -2.55 -25.78 -0.43
CA ILE A 235 -3.53 -24.80 0.06
C ILE A 235 -4.75 -24.77 -0.84
N GLY A 236 -5.90 -25.18 -0.29
CA GLY A 236 -7.19 -25.02 -0.95
C GLY A 236 -7.85 -23.69 -0.61
N VAL A 237 -8.64 -23.14 -1.54
CA VAL A 237 -9.49 -21.95 -1.30
C VAL A 237 -10.45 -22.14 -0.12
N SER A 238 -10.88 -23.38 0.12
CA SER A 238 -11.72 -23.75 1.27
C SER A 238 -11.03 -23.63 2.62
N ASP A 239 -9.69 -23.61 2.65
CA ASP A 239 -8.89 -23.51 3.87
C ASP A 239 -8.76 -22.05 4.36
N MET A 240 -9.14 -21.09 3.52
CA MET A 240 -9.01 -19.66 3.78
C MET A 240 -10.31 -19.07 4.35
N ASP A 241 -10.17 -18.11 5.24
CA ASP A 241 -11.26 -17.31 5.80
C ASP A 241 -11.86 -16.37 4.75
N ALA A 242 -13.03 -15.82 5.06
CA ALA A 242 -13.85 -15.09 4.11
C ALA A 242 -13.12 -13.94 3.40
N VAL A 243 -12.29 -13.18 4.13
CA VAL A 243 -11.55 -12.03 3.58
C VAL A 243 -10.52 -12.48 2.53
N HIS A 244 -9.70 -13.47 2.87
CA HIS A 244 -8.64 -13.95 1.98
C HIS A 244 -9.20 -14.80 0.84
N ARG A 245 -10.29 -15.54 1.09
CA ARG A 245 -11.05 -16.23 0.04
C ARG A 245 -11.63 -15.25 -0.96
N ALA A 246 -12.19 -14.13 -0.51
CA ALA A 246 -12.72 -13.10 -1.40
C ALA A 246 -11.61 -12.52 -2.29
N LEU A 247 -10.41 -12.28 -1.76
CA LEU A 247 -9.25 -11.89 -2.58
C LEU A 247 -9.00 -12.89 -3.71
N VAL A 248 -8.88 -14.17 -3.36
CA VAL A 248 -8.63 -15.25 -4.32
C VAL A 248 -9.74 -15.33 -5.38
N ASP A 249 -11.00 -15.30 -4.97
CA ASP A 249 -12.14 -15.31 -5.89
C ASP A 249 -12.10 -14.13 -6.87
N HIS A 250 -11.70 -12.95 -6.39
CA HIS A 250 -11.54 -11.76 -7.22
C HIS A 250 -10.34 -11.86 -8.16
N LEU A 251 -9.19 -12.40 -7.73
CA LEU A 251 -8.05 -12.63 -8.60
C LEU A 251 -8.35 -13.68 -9.69
N ILE A 252 -9.13 -14.72 -9.39
CA ILE A 252 -9.59 -15.71 -10.38
C ILE A 252 -10.46 -15.05 -11.45
N ASP A 253 -11.46 -14.28 -11.02
CA ASP A 253 -12.34 -13.53 -11.93
C ASP A 253 -11.51 -12.61 -12.86
N PHE A 254 -10.47 -12.02 -12.28
CA PHE A 254 -9.57 -11.12 -12.98
C PHE A 254 -8.71 -11.82 -14.03
N GLU A 255 -8.09 -12.94 -13.66
CA GLU A 255 -7.31 -13.77 -14.58
C GLU A 255 -8.16 -14.19 -15.78
N GLN A 256 -9.38 -14.68 -15.51
CA GLN A 256 -10.31 -15.12 -16.54
C GLN A 256 -10.68 -13.99 -17.49
N ALA A 257 -11.00 -12.81 -16.95
CA ALA A 257 -11.32 -11.62 -17.74
C ALA A 257 -10.15 -11.20 -18.65
N ILE A 258 -8.92 -11.16 -18.11
CA ILE A 258 -7.71 -10.81 -18.88
C ILE A 258 -7.49 -11.78 -20.04
N HIS A 259 -7.58 -13.09 -19.79
CA HIS A 259 -7.31 -14.11 -20.80
C HIS A 259 -8.44 -14.24 -21.83
N ALA A 260 -9.69 -13.96 -21.46
CA ALA A 260 -10.83 -13.99 -22.37
C ALA A 260 -11.08 -12.67 -23.10
N GLY A 261 -10.55 -11.54 -22.61
CA GLY A 261 -10.90 -10.21 -23.07
C GLY A 261 -12.32 -9.79 -22.69
N ASP A 262 -12.81 -10.32 -21.55
CA ASP A 262 -14.15 -10.10 -21.03
C ASP A 262 -14.15 -9.03 -19.91
N VAL A 263 -15.33 -8.49 -19.58
CA VAL A 263 -15.50 -7.63 -18.41
C VAL A 263 -15.42 -8.49 -17.14
N PRO A 264 -14.60 -8.14 -16.12
CA PRO A 264 -14.60 -8.85 -14.85
C PRO A 264 -15.98 -8.86 -14.19
N ARG A 265 -16.40 -10.00 -13.65
CA ARG A 265 -17.73 -10.18 -13.04
C ARG A 265 -18.03 -9.14 -11.97
N ILE A 266 -17.03 -8.72 -11.20
CA ILE A 266 -17.23 -7.69 -10.17
C ILE A 266 -17.65 -6.32 -10.76
N ILE A 267 -17.15 -5.98 -11.95
CA ILE A 267 -17.53 -4.75 -12.65
C ILE A 267 -18.96 -4.87 -13.16
N ASP A 268 -19.32 -5.99 -13.80
CA ASP A 268 -20.68 -6.26 -14.28
C ASP A 268 -21.70 -6.22 -13.14
N GLN A 269 -21.38 -6.84 -12.01
CA GLN A 269 -22.23 -6.82 -10.81
C GLN A 269 -22.40 -5.41 -10.25
N SER A 270 -21.33 -4.61 -10.24
CA SER A 270 -21.37 -3.22 -9.79
C SER A 270 -22.24 -2.36 -10.71
N ALA A 271 -22.18 -2.57 -12.02
CA ALA A 271 -23.02 -1.87 -13.00
C ALA A 271 -24.51 -2.17 -12.84
N ALA A 272 -24.86 -3.37 -12.39
CA ALA A 272 -26.24 -3.80 -12.12
C ALA A 272 -26.69 -3.56 -10.66
N GLY A 273 -25.81 -3.02 -9.81
CA GLY A 273 -26.05 -2.85 -8.38
C GLY A 273 -26.96 -1.67 -8.03
N ASP A 274 -27.37 -1.63 -6.76
CA ASP A 274 -28.25 -0.57 -6.23
C ASP A 274 -27.52 0.74 -5.88
N ASP A 275 -26.19 0.72 -5.77
CA ASP A 275 -25.39 1.93 -5.53
C ASP A 275 -25.21 2.71 -6.86
N PRO A 276 -25.84 3.89 -7.01
CA PRO A 276 -25.81 4.64 -8.26
C PRO A 276 -24.41 5.18 -8.59
N THR A 277 -23.56 5.40 -7.58
CA THR A 277 -22.20 5.91 -7.78
C THR A 277 -21.32 4.82 -8.34
N LEU A 278 -21.32 3.64 -7.70
CA LEU A 278 -20.56 2.48 -8.16
C LEU A 278 -21.07 1.98 -9.51
N ALA A 279 -22.39 1.95 -9.72
CA ALA A 279 -22.97 1.56 -11.00
C ALA A 279 -22.54 2.47 -12.16
N ARG A 280 -22.52 3.80 -11.93
CA ARG A 280 -22.02 4.74 -12.93
C ARG A 280 -20.54 4.51 -13.25
N LEU A 281 -19.69 4.35 -12.23
CA LEU A 281 -18.25 4.12 -12.44
C LEU A 281 -17.98 2.80 -13.15
N ALA A 282 -18.75 1.74 -12.82
CA ALA A 282 -18.68 0.46 -13.51
C ALA A 282 -19.08 0.58 -14.99
N LEU A 283 -20.15 1.29 -15.30
CA LEU A 283 -20.55 1.55 -16.70
C LEU A 283 -19.49 2.34 -17.47
N GLU A 284 -18.86 3.33 -16.83
CA GLU A 284 -17.73 4.07 -17.42
C GLU A 284 -16.51 3.16 -17.65
N TRP A 285 -16.24 2.22 -16.75
CA TRP A 285 -15.19 1.22 -16.93
C TRP A 285 -15.49 0.31 -18.12
N ILE A 286 -16.73 -0.19 -18.25
CA ILE A 286 -17.17 -1.07 -19.35
C ILE A 286 -17.06 -0.34 -20.69
N ASP A 287 -17.50 0.92 -20.77
CA ASP A 287 -17.43 1.71 -22.00
C ASP A 287 -15.98 1.92 -22.47
N ARG A 288 -15.04 2.16 -21.53
CA ARG A 288 -13.60 2.20 -21.84
C ARG A 288 -13.10 0.87 -22.39
N HIS A 289 -13.47 -0.22 -21.73
CA HIS A 289 -13.05 -1.58 -22.11
C HIS A 289 -13.57 -1.97 -23.51
N ASP A 290 -14.85 -1.77 -23.78
CA ASP A 290 -15.44 -2.06 -25.09
C ASP A 290 -14.89 -1.18 -26.20
N SER A 291 -14.62 0.10 -25.91
CA SER A 291 -13.98 1.01 -26.85
C SER A 291 -12.60 0.51 -27.26
N TRP A 292 -11.77 0.09 -26.29
CA TRP A 292 -10.47 -0.50 -26.56
C TRP A 292 -10.58 -1.78 -27.38
N ARG A 293 -11.43 -2.72 -26.95
CA ARG A 293 -11.60 -4.02 -27.62
C ARG A 293 -12.09 -3.87 -29.05
N THR A 294 -12.98 -2.91 -29.30
CA THR A 294 -13.48 -2.60 -30.65
C THR A 294 -12.40 -1.97 -31.52
N ALA A 295 -11.59 -1.07 -30.96
CA ALA A 295 -10.44 -0.49 -31.66
C ALA A 295 -9.39 -1.54 -32.03
N ALA A 296 -9.14 -2.52 -31.15
CA ALA A 296 -8.25 -3.66 -31.41
C ALA A 296 -8.82 -4.69 -32.40
N SER A 297 -10.14 -4.72 -32.60
CA SER A 297 -10.84 -5.68 -33.46
C SER A 297 -11.07 -5.19 -34.90
N VAL A 298 -10.54 -4.03 -35.28
CA VAL A 298 -10.57 -3.56 -36.68
C VAL A 298 -9.74 -4.54 -37.53
N PRO A 299 -10.32 -5.21 -38.54
CA PRO A 299 -9.54 -6.07 -39.42
C PRO A 299 -8.43 -5.24 -40.07
N ALA A 300 -7.21 -5.79 -40.12
CA ALA A 300 -6.13 -5.19 -40.88
C ALA A 300 -6.66 -4.84 -42.28
N PRO A 301 -6.53 -3.58 -42.75
CA PRO A 301 -6.83 -3.26 -44.13
C PRO A 301 -5.98 -4.19 -45.01
N GLU A 302 -6.62 -4.90 -45.94
CA GLU A 302 -5.89 -5.60 -47.00
C GLU A 302 -4.88 -4.62 -47.61
N GLU A 303 -3.61 -5.05 -47.65
CA GLU A 303 -2.44 -4.32 -48.13
C GLU A 303 -2.76 -3.17 -49.10
N GLN A 304 -2.97 -1.97 -48.54
CA GLN A 304 -2.68 -0.72 -49.20
C GLN A 304 -1.61 -0.03 -48.37
N ASP A 305 -0.40 -0.33 -48.81
CA ASP A 305 0.84 0.36 -48.52
C ASP A 305 0.64 1.86 -48.76
N ASP A 306 0.32 2.61 -47.71
CA ASP A 306 0.37 4.07 -47.72
C ASP A 306 0.60 4.59 -46.28
N PHE A 307 1.87 4.91 -46.04
CA PHE A 307 2.48 5.68 -44.95
C PHE A 307 2.57 5.03 -43.57
N ALA A 308 3.78 4.55 -43.26
CA ALA A 308 4.29 4.46 -41.90
C ALA A 308 4.16 5.83 -41.22
N GLU A 309 3.14 6.02 -40.39
CA GLU A 309 3.17 7.09 -39.39
C GLU A 309 4.17 6.67 -38.30
N GLU A 310 5.25 7.44 -38.16
CA GLU A 310 6.15 7.38 -37.01
C GLU A 310 5.33 7.31 -35.71
N PRO A 311 5.81 6.57 -34.68
CA PRO A 311 5.17 6.57 -33.37
C PRO A 311 4.92 8.03 -32.92
N PRO A 312 3.77 8.31 -32.28
CA PRO A 312 3.41 9.67 -31.93
C PRO A 312 4.54 10.33 -31.14
N PRO A 313 4.94 11.56 -31.47
CA PRO A 313 6.08 12.21 -30.84
C PRO A 313 5.88 12.30 -29.33
N PHE A 314 6.95 12.06 -28.58
CA PHE A 314 6.97 12.11 -27.11
C PHE A 314 6.27 13.37 -26.60
N GLN A 315 5.15 13.21 -25.90
CA GLN A 315 4.35 14.35 -25.46
C GLN A 315 5.03 15.05 -24.27
N HIS A 316 5.62 16.22 -24.54
CA HIS A 316 6.30 17.05 -23.54
C HIS A 316 5.33 17.71 -22.53
N THR A 317 4.90 16.94 -21.53
CA THR A 317 4.28 17.46 -20.31
C THR A 317 5.19 18.50 -19.62
N PRO A 318 4.65 19.43 -18.81
CA PRO A 318 5.48 20.38 -18.05
C PRO A 318 6.50 19.69 -17.14
N PHE A 319 6.17 18.49 -16.65
CA PHE A 319 7.05 17.64 -15.84
C PHE A 319 8.21 17.09 -16.67
N THR A 320 7.93 16.44 -17.82
CA THR A 320 8.98 15.87 -18.68
C THR A 320 9.93 16.94 -19.23
N ARG A 321 9.46 18.16 -19.49
CA ARG A 321 10.36 19.29 -19.85
C ARG A 321 11.32 19.69 -18.74
N LYS A 322 10.85 19.72 -17.49
CA LYS A 322 11.70 20.01 -16.33
C LYS A 322 12.69 18.89 -16.07
N LEU A 323 12.22 17.64 -16.15
CA LEU A 323 13.06 16.46 -15.97
C LEU A 323 14.16 16.39 -17.04
N LEU A 324 13.81 16.62 -18.31
CA LEU A 324 14.77 16.67 -19.42
C LEU A 324 15.84 17.75 -19.20
N GLN A 325 15.44 18.95 -18.79
CA GLN A 325 16.38 20.04 -18.52
C GLN A 325 17.32 19.72 -17.34
N ALA A 326 16.79 19.12 -16.27
CA ALA A 326 17.56 18.77 -15.09
C ALA A 326 18.54 17.61 -15.36
N LEU A 327 18.08 16.57 -16.06
CA LEU A 327 18.92 15.44 -16.50
C LEU A 327 20.01 15.89 -17.47
N SER A 328 19.70 16.78 -18.43
CA SER A 328 20.73 17.32 -19.33
C SER A 328 21.84 18.03 -18.56
N GLY A 329 21.49 18.82 -17.55
CA GLY A 329 22.47 19.51 -16.72
C GLY A 329 23.26 18.56 -15.80
N SER A 330 22.64 17.48 -15.33
CA SER A 330 23.31 16.46 -14.52
C SER A 330 24.33 15.67 -15.35
N LEU A 331 23.94 15.21 -16.55
CA LEU A 331 24.86 14.53 -17.47
C LEU A 331 26.06 15.41 -17.86
N ASP A 332 25.84 16.70 -18.13
CA ASP A 332 26.94 17.63 -18.41
C ASP A 332 27.94 17.70 -17.25
N ARG A 333 27.43 17.76 -16.00
CA ARG A 333 28.30 17.77 -14.81
C ARG A 333 29.06 16.46 -14.62
N MET A 334 28.42 15.33 -14.87
CA MET A 334 29.06 14.01 -14.73
C MET A 334 30.17 13.83 -15.78
N VAL A 335 29.95 14.28 -17.02
CA VAL A 335 30.99 14.29 -18.07
C VAL A 335 32.13 15.25 -17.72
N GLU A 336 31.82 16.48 -17.31
CA GLU A 336 32.85 17.48 -16.94
C GLU A 336 33.73 17.02 -15.77
N GLN A 337 33.19 16.22 -14.85
CA GLN A 337 33.91 15.70 -13.69
C GLN A 337 34.60 14.36 -13.96
N GLY A 338 34.47 13.80 -15.16
CA GLY A 338 35.05 12.52 -15.53
C GLY A 338 34.41 11.33 -14.80
N GLU A 339 33.13 11.44 -14.42
CA GLU A 339 32.35 10.37 -13.81
C GLU A 339 31.70 9.46 -14.87
N LEU A 340 31.53 9.98 -16.09
CA LEU A 340 30.83 9.37 -17.21
C LEU A 340 31.56 9.72 -18.52
N GLU A 341 31.79 8.73 -19.38
CA GLU A 341 32.18 8.95 -20.79
C GLU A 341 30.93 8.83 -21.69
N LEU A 342 30.58 9.93 -22.37
CA LEU A 342 29.40 10.04 -23.22
C LEU A 342 29.77 10.77 -24.53
N ASP A 343 29.50 10.13 -25.66
CA ASP A 343 29.58 10.76 -26.98
C ASP A 343 28.53 11.89 -27.10
N PRO A 344 28.93 13.14 -27.42
CA PRO A 344 28.01 14.25 -27.62
C PRO A 344 26.86 13.95 -28.59
N ASP A 345 27.10 13.12 -29.62
CA ASP A 345 26.10 12.78 -30.63
C ASP A 345 25.03 11.79 -30.10
N ARG A 346 25.29 11.13 -28.96
CA ARG A 346 24.37 10.17 -28.32
C ARG A 346 23.61 10.75 -27.12
N LYS A 347 24.00 11.93 -26.65
CA LYS A 347 23.41 12.58 -25.47
C LYS A 347 21.90 12.78 -25.61
N GLU A 348 21.42 13.16 -26.78
CA GLU A 348 19.99 13.41 -27.00
C GLU A 348 19.16 12.12 -26.92
N ALA A 349 19.68 11.02 -27.45
CA ALA A 349 19.04 9.70 -27.35
C ALA A 349 18.99 9.19 -25.90
N LEU A 350 20.10 9.30 -25.17
CA LEU A 350 20.17 8.97 -23.74
C LEU A 350 19.19 9.80 -22.91
N LEU A 351 19.04 11.10 -23.21
CA LEU A 351 18.09 11.94 -22.51
C LEU A 351 16.64 11.51 -22.72
N ILE A 352 16.28 11.10 -23.94
CA ILE A 352 14.93 10.59 -24.24
C ILE A 352 14.69 9.29 -23.45
N GLU A 353 15.66 8.39 -23.43
CA GLU A 353 15.60 7.12 -22.69
C GLU A 353 15.39 7.36 -21.17
N LEU A 354 16.23 8.22 -20.58
CA LEU A 354 16.15 8.56 -19.15
C LEU A 354 14.84 9.28 -18.79
N VAL A 355 14.39 10.22 -19.62
CA VAL A 355 13.12 10.95 -19.37
C VAL A 355 11.93 9.99 -19.47
N THR A 356 11.97 9.02 -20.39
CA THR A 356 10.93 7.99 -20.51
C THR A 356 10.91 7.08 -19.28
N ALA A 357 12.07 6.60 -18.84
CA ALA A 357 12.20 5.79 -17.64
C ALA A 357 11.74 6.56 -16.37
N GLY A 358 12.16 7.82 -16.24
CA GLY A 358 11.82 8.68 -15.12
C GLY A 358 10.36 9.18 -15.12
N SER A 359 9.73 9.34 -16.29
CA SER A 359 8.31 9.72 -16.36
C SER A 359 7.36 8.61 -15.92
N ASP A 360 7.80 7.36 -16.04
CA ASP A 360 7.07 6.17 -15.59
C ASP A 360 7.36 5.80 -14.13
N ALA A 361 8.00 6.70 -13.39
CA ALA A 361 8.32 6.50 -11.98
C ALA A 361 7.17 6.95 -11.06
N ARG A 362 6.88 6.13 -10.06
CA ARG A 362 5.76 6.30 -9.13
C ARG A 362 6.12 7.11 -7.87
N SER A 363 7.40 7.40 -7.67
CA SER A 363 7.92 8.20 -6.54
C SER A 363 9.31 8.73 -6.89
N VAL A 364 9.82 9.72 -6.14
CA VAL A 364 11.19 10.24 -6.34
C VAL A 364 12.24 9.15 -6.14
N LYS A 365 12.09 8.29 -5.12
CA LYS A 365 13.01 7.16 -4.90
C LYS A 365 12.98 6.16 -6.07
N HIS A 366 11.79 5.84 -6.58
CA HIS A 366 11.64 4.96 -7.75
C HIS A 366 12.20 5.62 -9.02
N MET A 367 12.03 6.93 -9.15
CA MET A 367 12.57 7.71 -10.26
C MET A 367 14.09 7.68 -10.25
N LEU A 368 14.72 7.94 -9.10
CA LEU A 368 16.17 7.85 -8.94
C LEU A 368 16.68 6.45 -9.25
N LYS A 369 16.02 5.40 -8.73
CA LYS A 369 16.40 4.01 -9.01
C LYS A 369 16.30 3.67 -10.50
N LYS A 370 15.20 4.07 -11.17
CA LYS A 370 15.02 3.85 -12.61
C LYS A 370 16.04 4.63 -13.43
N LEU A 371 16.25 5.90 -13.13
CA LEU A 371 17.23 6.74 -13.82
C LEU A 371 18.64 6.18 -13.68
N THR A 372 19.02 5.69 -12.49
CA THR A 372 20.33 5.06 -12.28
C THR A 372 20.46 3.76 -13.07
N SER A 373 19.49 2.85 -13.00
CA SER A 373 19.54 1.60 -13.77
C SER A 373 19.57 1.87 -15.27
N THR A 374 18.70 2.76 -15.78
CA THR A 374 18.69 3.15 -17.18
C THR A 374 20.01 3.80 -17.60
N LEU A 375 20.63 4.63 -16.76
CA LEU A 375 21.94 5.23 -17.08
C LEU A 375 23.04 4.17 -17.15
N VAL A 376 23.03 3.20 -16.22
CA VAL A 376 24.04 2.12 -16.14
C VAL A 376 23.89 1.12 -17.27
N ASP A 377 22.66 0.82 -17.66
CA ASP A 377 22.34 -0.19 -18.68
C ASP A 377 22.27 0.38 -20.11
N SER A 378 22.36 1.71 -20.28
CA SER A 378 22.21 2.36 -21.60
C SER A 378 23.41 2.12 -22.51
N GLU A 379 23.15 1.69 -23.74
CA GLU A 379 24.15 1.54 -24.81
C GLU A 379 24.71 2.88 -25.32
N HIS A 380 24.12 4.00 -24.88
CA HIS A 380 24.59 5.34 -25.22
C HIS A 380 25.75 5.82 -24.35
N VAL A 381 25.99 5.15 -23.21
CA VAL A 381 27.08 5.44 -22.29
C VAL A 381 28.28 4.52 -22.57
N GLU A 382 29.49 5.09 -22.66
CA GLU A 382 30.71 4.32 -22.95
C GLU A 382 31.31 3.72 -21.67
N GLU A 383 31.54 4.56 -20.66
CA GLU A 383 32.09 4.13 -19.37
C GLU A 383 31.44 4.91 -18.21
N ILE A 384 31.25 4.21 -17.08
CA ILE A 384 30.75 4.76 -15.82
C ILE A 384 31.74 4.38 -14.73
N TYR A 385 32.23 5.39 -14.01
CA TYR A 385 33.16 5.23 -12.90
C TYR A 385 32.54 5.24 -11.49
N PRO A 386 31.45 5.97 -11.20
CA PRO A 386 30.81 5.95 -9.88
C PRO A 386 29.96 4.68 -9.67
N THR A 387 29.71 4.35 -8.40
CA THR A 387 28.77 3.29 -8.02
C THR A 387 27.32 3.75 -8.16
N ASP A 388 26.37 2.82 -8.28
CA ASP A 388 24.93 3.11 -8.35
C ASP A 388 24.45 4.04 -7.22
N ASP A 389 24.93 3.83 -5.98
CA ASP A 389 24.61 4.68 -4.83
C ASP A 389 25.12 6.13 -5.03
N GLN A 390 26.32 6.29 -5.59
CA GLN A 390 26.90 7.61 -5.88
C GLN A 390 26.13 8.33 -7.00
N ILE A 391 25.68 7.58 -8.02
CA ILE A 391 24.83 8.10 -9.10
C ILE A 391 23.47 8.52 -8.53
N GLN A 392 22.86 7.72 -7.65
CA GLN A 392 21.58 8.06 -7.02
C GLN A 392 21.67 9.30 -6.14
N ASP A 393 22.69 9.40 -5.29
CA ASP A 393 22.90 10.58 -4.43
C ASP A 393 23.08 11.84 -5.28
N ARG A 394 23.79 11.73 -6.40
CA ARG A 394 23.99 12.83 -7.34
C ARG A 394 22.73 13.25 -8.07
N LEU A 395 22.00 12.29 -8.63
CA LEU A 395 20.71 12.55 -9.27
C LEU A 395 19.72 13.16 -8.28
N LYS A 396 19.78 12.76 -7.00
CA LYS A 396 18.95 13.36 -5.94
C LYS A 396 19.30 14.82 -5.68
N GLU A 397 20.58 15.17 -5.64
CA GLU A 397 21.03 16.57 -5.51
C GLU A 397 20.65 17.42 -6.75
N ASP A 398 20.81 16.85 -7.94
CA ASP A 398 20.63 17.56 -9.22
C ASP A 398 19.16 17.71 -9.63
N LEU A 399 18.29 16.77 -9.26
CA LEU A 399 16.86 16.77 -9.57
C LEU A 399 16.00 17.43 -8.49
N GLY A 400 16.60 17.75 -7.33
CA GLY A 400 15.98 18.54 -6.26
C GLY A 400 15.65 17.72 -5.02
N GLY A 401 16.46 17.92 -3.97
CA GLY A 401 15.94 18.10 -2.62
C GLY A 401 15.31 19.47 -2.45
#